data_AF-A0A366H7U5-F1
#
_entry.id   AF-A0A366H7U5-F1
#
_cell.length_a   1.000
_cell.length_b   1.000
_cell.length_c   1.000
_cell.angle_alpha   90.00
_cell.angle_beta   90.00
_cell.angle_gamma   90.00
#
_symmetry.space_group_name_H-M   'P 1'
#
loop_
_entity.id
_entity.type
_entity.pdbx_description
1 polymer ?
#
loop_
_entity_poly.entity_id
_entity_poly.type
_entity_poly.pdbx_seq_one_letter_code
_entity_poly.pdbx_strand_id
1 'polypeptide(L)'
;MRKAEPTDIRFAEAMYRPRGLSLPEVLIVLVILSVLLALAIPQYQGVFGSSQAVVARNLLETLNSAVHRFGQGNGELVITPFAVTTGDEYDVLRRLQWRNPDNPRPGSPYMRPDWNPEVSSNTADYRLRWEGTLYALVPPGTSGTGFKVIFDGSDITTPFIFPPGYNPGGK
;
A
#
# COMPACT_ATOMS: atom_id res chain seq x y z
N MET A 1 -76.17 16.86 -43.08
CA MET A 1 -75.10 16.10 -42.41
C MET A 1 -73.89 16.05 -43.31
N ARG A 2 -72.83 16.81 -43.00
CA ARG A 2 -71.55 16.74 -43.72
C ARG A 2 -70.48 16.46 -42.65
N LYS A 3 -69.91 15.26 -42.75
CA LYS A 3 -68.99 14.62 -41.80
C LYS A 3 -67.68 15.43 -41.73
N ALA A 4 -67.26 15.81 -40.52
CA ALA A 4 -65.97 16.45 -40.31
C ALA A 4 -64.83 15.44 -40.57
N GLU A 5 -63.83 15.83 -41.35
CA GLU A 5 -62.61 15.05 -41.60
C GLU A 5 -61.73 15.01 -40.34
N PRO A 6 -61.11 13.86 -40.01
CA PRO A 6 -60.14 13.77 -38.93
C PRO A 6 -58.82 14.39 -39.36
N THR A 7 -58.42 15.48 -38.68
CA THR A 7 -57.10 16.09 -38.76
C THR A 7 -56.03 15.07 -38.36
N ASP A 8 -55.23 14.65 -39.34
CA ASP A 8 -54.17 13.66 -39.21
C ASP A 8 -53.02 14.25 -38.39
N ILE A 9 -53.01 14.01 -37.08
CA ILE A 9 -51.97 14.50 -36.15
C ILE A 9 -50.74 13.61 -36.26
N ARG A 10 -50.05 13.68 -37.40
CA ARG A 10 -48.69 13.15 -37.53
C ARG A 10 -47.74 14.14 -36.88
N PHE A 11 -47.63 14.07 -35.56
CA PHE A 11 -46.52 14.69 -34.84
C PHE A 11 -45.24 14.14 -35.45
N ALA A 12 -44.47 15.04 -36.06
CA ALA A 12 -43.17 14.75 -36.61
C ALA A 12 -42.32 14.09 -35.53
N GLU A 13 -42.01 12.80 -35.70
CA GLU A 13 -40.77 12.25 -35.16
C GLU A 13 -39.65 13.11 -35.76
N ALA A 14 -39.16 14.06 -34.96
CA ALA A 14 -37.93 14.76 -35.24
C ALA A 14 -36.84 13.69 -35.27
N MET A 15 -36.55 13.25 -36.49
CA MET A 15 -35.49 12.31 -36.83
C MET A 15 -34.20 12.79 -36.16
N TYR A 16 -33.83 12.21 -35.03
CA TYR A 16 -32.48 12.34 -34.47
C TYR A 16 -31.55 11.70 -35.49
N ARG A 17 -31.01 12.52 -36.40
CA ARG A 17 -29.94 12.09 -37.29
C ARG A 17 -28.67 12.06 -36.43
N PRO A 18 -28.12 10.88 -36.08
CA PRO A 18 -26.78 10.85 -35.53
C PRO A 18 -25.84 11.45 -36.59
N ARG A 19 -25.28 12.62 -36.29
CA ARG A 19 -24.17 13.16 -37.08
C ARG A 19 -22.98 12.22 -36.82
N GLY A 20 -22.61 11.43 -37.82
CA GLY A 20 -21.45 10.56 -37.75
C GLY A 20 -20.15 11.38 -37.68
N LEU A 21 -19.15 10.84 -36.99
CA LEU A 21 -17.79 11.40 -36.96
C LEU A 21 -17.22 11.43 -38.38
N SER A 22 -16.68 12.57 -38.80
CA SER A 22 -16.01 12.66 -40.10
C SER A 22 -14.64 11.97 -40.06
N LEU A 23 -14.19 11.42 -41.19
CA LEU A 23 -12.86 10.78 -41.30
C LEU A 23 -11.72 11.71 -40.83
N PRO A 24 -11.72 13.03 -41.17
CA PRO A 24 -10.71 13.95 -40.67
C PRO A 24 -10.79 14.20 -39.16
N GLU A 25 -11.98 14.27 -38.56
CA GLU A 25 -12.12 14.42 -37.10
C GLU A 25 -11.54 13.23 -36.35
N VAL A 26 -11.80 12.00 -36.81
CA VAL A 26 -11.21 10.79 -36.22
C VAL A 26 -9.69 10.81 -36.35
N LEU A 27 -9.16 11.24 -37.50
CA LEU A 27 -7.72 11.33 -37.72
C LEU A 27 -7.06 12.37 -36.78
N ILE A 28 -7.67 13.55 -36.63
CA ILE A 28 -7.18 14.58 -35.71
C ILE A 28 -7.20 14.07 -34.27
N VAL A 29 -8.25 13.37 -33.85
CA VAL A 29 -8.35 12.79 -32.50
C VAL A 29 -7.25 11.75 -32.27
N LEU A 30 -6.97 10.87 -33.24
CA LEU A 30 -5.90 9.87 -33.11
C LEU A 30 -4.52 10.51 -33.03
N VAL A 31 -4.26 11.55 -33.83
CA VAL A 31 -3.00 12.31 -33.78
C VAL A 31 -2.83 12.96 -32.40
N ILE A 32 -3.87 13.66 -31.90
CA ILE A 32 -3.82 14.27 -30.57
C ILE A 32 -3.61 13.22 -29.48
N LEU A 33 -4.32 12.08 -29.53
CA LEU A 33 -4.16 10.98 -28.58
C LEU A 33 -2.75 10.42 -28.56
N SER A 34 -2.13 10.22 -29.74
CA SER A 34 -0.76 9.71 -29.83
C SER A 34 0.26 10.65 -29.19
N VAL A 35 0.13 11.96 -29.42
CA VAL A 35 1.01 12.97 -28.82
C VAL A 35 0.81 13.02 -27.30
N LEU A 36 -0.44 12.98 -26.83
CA LEU A 36 -0.75 12.98 -25.40
C LEU A 36 -0.18 11.75 -24.69
N LEU A 37 -0.33 10.54 -25.27
CA LEU A 37 0.21 9.31 -24.71
C LEU A 37 1.75 9.34 -24.65
N ALA A 38 2.40 9.87 -25.68
CA ALA A 38 3.86 9.97 -25.71
C ALA A 38 4.42 10.87 -24.59
N LEU A 39 3.72 11.96 -24.26
CA LEU A 39 4.14 12.88 -23.19
C LEU A 39 3.77 12.39 -21.79
N ALA A 40 2.68 11.62 -21.66
CA ALA A 40 2.18 11.16 -20.37
C ALA A 40 3.09 10.11 -19.71
N ILE A 41 3.58 9.12 -20.46
CA ILE A 41 4.32 7.96 -19.92
C ILE A 41 5.57 8.34 -19.08
N PRO A 42 6.50 9.19 -19.55
CA PRO A 42 7.74 9.46 -18.81
C PRO A 42 7.52 10.24 -17.49
N GLN A 43 6.46 11.05 -17.39
CA GLN A 43 6.19 11.81 -16.15
C GLN A 43 5.78 10.90 -14.98
N TYR A 44 5.10 9.80 -15.25
CA TYR A 44 4.62 8.90 -14.20
C TYR A 44 5.75 8.14 -13.50
N GLN A 45 6.81 7.74 -14.22
CA GLN A 45 7.88 6.89 -13.69
C GLN A 45 8.67 7.57 -12.54
N GLY A 46 8.94 8.88 -12.64
CA GLY A 46 9.66 9.63 -11.59
C GLY A 46 8.81 9.94 -10.36
N VAL A 47 7.49 10.13 -10.54
CA VAL A 47 6.55 10.42 -9.44
C VAL A 47 6.29 9.19 -8.59
N PHE A 48 6.20 8.00 -9.20
CA PHE A 48 5.97 6.76 -8.45
C PHE A 48 7.15 6.40 -7.55
N GLY A 49 8.40 6.50 -8.03
CA GLY A 49 9.57 6.16 -7.22
C GLY A 49 9.75 7.07 -5.99
N SER A 50 9.53 8.37 -6.16
CA SER A 50 9.61 9.34 -5.05
C SER A 50 8.47 9.16 -4.03
N SER A 51 7.26 8.87 -4.51
CA SER A 51 6.10 8.60 -3.64
C SER A 51 6.30 7.32 -2.83
N GLN A 52 6.80 6.25 -3.46
CA GLN A 52 7.12 4.99 -2.78
C GLN A 52 8.18 5.18 -1.69
N ALA A 53 9.20 6.00 -1.94
CA ALA A 53 10.20 6.32 -0.93
C ALA A 53 9.59 7.00 0.31
N VAL A 54 8.64 7.91 0.12
CA VAL A 54 7.92 8.58 1.21
C VAL A 54 7.08 7.59 2.00
N VAL A 55 6.32 6.73 1.32
CA VAL A 55 5.51 5.70 2.00
C VAL A 55 6.39 4.74 2.79
N ALA A 56 7.51 4.31 2.23
CA ALA A 56 8.47 3.44 2.92
C ALA A 56 9.07 4.09 4.17
N ARG A 57 9.36 5.40 4.12
CA ARG A 57 9.82 6.18 5.28
C ARG A 57 8.73 6.34 6.35
N ASN A 58 7.49 6.63 5.95
CA ASN A 58 6.38 6.73 6.89
C ASN A 58 6.13 5.40 7.62
N LEU A 59 6.26 4.27 6.91
CA LEU A 59 6.15 2.95 7.51
C LEU A 59 7.31 2.68 8.48
N LEU A 60 8.55 3.02 8.11
CA LEU A 60 9.71 2.96 9.00
C LEU A 60 9.48 3.76 10.29
N GLU A 61 9.02 5.01 10.17
CA GLU A 61 8.74 5.89 11.30
C GLU A 61 7.63 5.33 12.20
N THR A 62 6.59 4.75 11.60
CA THR A 62 5.51 4.06 12.34
C THR A 62 6.07 2.89 13.15
N LEU A 63 6.92 2.07 12.52
CA LEU A 63 7.49 0.88 13.14
C LEU A 63 8.48 1.25 14.26
N ASN A 64 9.37 2.21 14.03
CA ASN A 64 10.31 2.68 15.05
C ASN A 64 9.59 3.43 16.19
N SER A 65 8.50 4.15 15.89
CA SER A 65 7.65 4.72 16.94
C SER A 65 7.02 3.64 17.82
N ALA A 66 6.61 2.50 17.24
CA ALA A 66 6.12 1.35 17.99
C ALA A 66 7.20 0.74 18.88
N VAL A 67 8.43 0.60 18.37
CA VAL A 67 9.60 0.15 19.16
C VAL A 67 9.85 1.06 20.36
N HIS A 68 9.85 2.38 20.16
CA HIS A 68 10.03 3.33 21.26
C HIS A 68 8.90 3.25 22.31
N ARG A 69 7.64 3.14 21.87
CA ARG A 69 6.49 2.99 22.78
C ARG A 69 6.54 1.67 23.55
N PHE A 70 7.00 0.59 22.91
CA PHE A 70 7.25 -0.67 23.60
C PHE A 70 8.32 -0.47 24.69
N GLY A 71 9.44 0.17 24.35
CA GLY A 71 10.56 0.45 25.26
C GLY A 71 10.16 1.23 26.53
N GLN A 72 9.25 2.20 26.40
CA GLN A 72 8.77 3.01 27.53
C GLN A 72 8.08 2.19 28.62
N GLY A 73 7.41 1.08 28.26
CA GLY A 73 6.70 0.23 29.21
C GLY A 73 7.45 -1.05 29.57
N ASN A 74 8.11 -1.67 28.59
CA ASN A 74 8.55 -3.06 28.64
C ASN A 74 10.06 -3.25 28.77
N GLY A 75 10.86 -2.18 28.69
CA GLY A 75 12.31 -2.29 28.54
C GLY A 75 12.71 -2.31 27.06
N GLU A 76 13.97 -1.98 26.81
CA GLU A 76 14.50 -1.82 25.45
C GLU A 76 14.51 -3.14 24.67
N LEU A 77 14.11 -3.09 23.40
CA LEU A 77 14.20 -4.24 22.50
C LEU A 77 15.62 -4.28 21.92
N VAL A 78 16.42 -5.19 22.47
CA VAL A 78 17.75 -5.50 21.94
C VAL A 78 17.75 -6.95 21.48
N ILE A 79 17.73 -7.15 20.16
CA ILE A 79 17.77 -8.48 19.53
C ILE A 79 18.92 -8.47 18.54
N THR A 80 19.86 -9.41 18.67
CA THR A 80 21.00 -9.50 17.76
C THR A 80 20.51 -9.63 16.31
N PRO A 81 20.88 -8.69 15.41
CA PRO A 81 20.41 -8.74 14.04
C PRO A 81 21.02 -9.93 13.31
N PHE A 82 20.24 -10.58 12.46
CA PHE A 82 20.72 -11.75 11.71
C PHE A 82 20.49 -11.56 10.21
N ALA A 83 21.44 -10.89 9.54
CA ALA A 83 21.34 -10.42 8.16
C ALA A 83 20.99 -11.46 7.07
N VAL A 84 21.01 -12.76 7.38
CA VAL A 84 20.74 -13.84 6.43
C VAL A 84 19.27 -14.27 6.42
N THR A 85 18.57 -14.18 7.56
CA THR A 85 17.14 -14.50 7.65
C THR A 85 16.37 -13.30 8.19
N THR A 86 15.05 -13.40 8.27
CA THR A 86 14.23 -12.34 8.88
C THR A 86 13.59 -12.78 10.19
N GLY A 87 14.23 -13.73 10.88
CA GLY A 87 13.71 -14.29 12.11
C GLY A 87 13.63 -13.23 13.22
N ASP A 88 14.65 -12.37 13.28
CA ASP A 88 14.75 -11.24 14.19
C ASP A 88 13.70 -10.16 13.89
N GLU A 89 13.49 -9.78 12.62
CA GLU A 89 12.43 -8.82 12.28
C GLU A 89 11.06 -9.33 12.71
N TYR A 90 10.77 -10.62 12.52
CA TYR A 90 9.51 -11.20 12.95
C TYR A 90 9.43 -11.30 14.47
N ASP A 91 10.49 -11.67 15.18
CA ASP A 91 10.48 -11.72 16.65
C ASP A 91 10.15 -10.34 17.21
N VAL A 92 10.81 -9.28 16.74
CA VAL A 92 10.49 -7.90 17.11
C VAL A 92 9.04 -7.57 16.77
N LEU A 93 8.60 -7.82 15.53
CA LEU A 93 7.24 -7.50 15.09
C LEU A 93 6.18 -8.19 15.96
N ARG A 94 6.35 -9.48 16.27
CA ARG A 94 5.38 -10.22 17.11
C ARG A 94 5.33 -9.66 18.52
N ARG A 95 6.45 -9.19 19.08
CA ARG A 95 6.45 -8.51 20.39
C ARG A 95 5.69 -7.19 20.36
N LEU A 96 5.83 -6.41 19.28
CA LEU A 96 5.09 -5.16 19.09
C LEU A 96 3.58 -5.37 18.88
N GLN A 97 3.21 -6.49 18.25
CA GLN A 97 1.81 -6.84 17.96
C GLN A 97 1.08 -7.53 19.11
N TRP A 98 1.82 -8.00 20.13
CA TRP A 98 1.20 -8.71 21.23
C TRP A 98 0.52 -7.77 22.23
N ARG A 99 -0.66 -8.19 22.68
CA ARG A 99 -1.38 -7.58 23.79
C ARG A 99 -1.82 -8.69 24.75
N ASN A 100 -1.43 -8.56 26.01
CA ASN A 100 -1.82 -9.50 27.06
C ASN A 100 -3.36 -9.52 27.20
N PRO A 101 -4.02 -10.68 27.11
CA PRO A 101 -5.47 -10.79 27.24
C PRO A 101 -5.98 -10.51 28.67
N ASP A 102 -5.19 -10.86 29.69
CA ASP A 102 -5.59 -10.79 31.10
C ASP A 102 -5.17 -9.48 31.79
N ASN A 103 -3.98 -8.98 31.44
CA ASN A 103 -3.42 -7.74 31.99
C ASN A 103 -2.78 -6.88 30.90
N PRO A 104 -3.59 -6.24 30.04
CA PRO A 104 -3.07 -5.46 28.93
C PRO A 104 -2.34 -4.21 29.40
N ARG A 105 -1.13 -4.02 28.90
CA ARG A 105 -0.40 -2.76 29.13
C ARG A 105 -1.05 -1.61 28.36
N PRO A 106 -1.18 -0.41 28.95
CA PRO A 106 -1.67 0.76 28.22
C PRO A 106 -0.87 0.99 26.94
N GLY A 107 -1.57 1.26 25.83
CA GLY A 107 -0.96 1.47 24.52
C GLY A 107 -0.54 0.21 23.75
N SER A 108 -0.62 -0.99 24.34
CA SER A 108 -0.45 -2.24 23.58
C SER A 108 -1.72 -2.60 22.78
N PRO A 109 -1.64 -3.32 21.65
CA PRO A 109 -0.41 -3.61 20.92
C PRO A 109 0.17 -2.32 20.33
N TYR A 110 1.49 -2.24 20.26
CA TYR A 110 2.20 -1.04 19.79
C TYR A 110 2.25 -0.96 18.26
N MET A 111 2.07 -2.11 17.59
CA MET A 111 1.89 -2.23 16.15
C MET A 111 0.57 -2.94 15.84
N ARG A 112 0.00 -2.62 14.69
CA ARG A 112 -1.23 -3.26 14.19
C ARG A 112 -1.07 -4.79 14.09
N PRO A 113 -1.98 -5.58 14.68
CA PRO A 113 -1.84 -7.04 14.72
C PRO A 113 -2.16 -7.74 13.39
N ASP A 114 -2.85 -7.04 12.48
CA ASP A 114 -3.23 -7.48 11.13
C ASP A 114 -2.18 -7.19 10.06
N TRP A 115 -1.10 -6.46 10.40
CA TRP A 115 0.00 -6.22 9.48
C TRP A 115 0.97 -7.40 9.46
N ASN A 116 1.04 -8.08 8.32
CA ASN A 116 1.88 -9.26 8.11
C ASN A 116 2.72 -9.05 6.83
N PRO A 117 3.89 -8.40 6.95
CA PRO A 117 4.71 -8.08 5.79
C PRO A 117 5.29 -9.35 5.14
N GLU A 118 5.43 -9.33 3.82
CA GLU A 118 6.22 -10.32 3.10
C GLU A 118 7.72 -10.05 3.30
N VAL A 119 8.54 -11.09 3.22
CA VAL A 119 10.00 -10.96 3.24
C VAL A 119 10.53 -10.89 1.82
N SER A 120 11.46 -9.99 1.57
CA SER A 120 12.14 -9.92 0.27
C SER A 120 13.65 -9.76 0.43
N SER A 121 14.38 -10.40 -0.47
CA SER A 121 15.81 -10.18 -0.74
C SER A 121 16.06 -9.52 -2.10
N ASN A 122 15.00 -9.20 -2.84
CA ASN A 122 15.09 -8.60 -4.17
C ASN A 122 15.57 -7.14 -4.08
N THR A 123 16.65 -6.83 -4.80
CA THR A 123 17.25 -5.49 -4.82
C THR A 123 16.35 -4.44 -5.46
N ALA A 124 15.26 -4.81 -6.14
CA ALA A 124 14.27 -3.87 -6.65
C ALA A 124 13.31 -3.34 -5.57
N ASP A 125 13.22 -4.00 -4.41
CA ASP A 125 12.23 -3.69 -3.38
C ASP A 125 12.77 -2.73 -2.32
N TYR A 126 11.90 -1.84 -1.84
CA TYR A 126 12.06 -1.18 -0.55
C TYR A 126 11.87 -2.23 0.55
N ARG A 127 12.82 -2.32 1.48
CA ARG A 127 12.77 -3.28 2.59
C ARG A 127 13.04 -2.61 3.92
N LEU A 128 12.44 -3.12 5.00
CA LEU A 128 12.72 -2.73 6.38
C LEU A 128 13.50 -3.86 7.05
N ARG A 129 14.68 -3.56 7.56
CA ARG A 129 15.59 -4.53 8.19
C ARG A 129 15.81 -4.16 9.64
N TRP A 130 15.90 -5.16 10.52
CA TRP A 130 16.25 -4.92 11.92
C TRP A 130 17.77 -4.77 12.08
N GLU A 131 18.22 -3.74 12.82
CA GLU A 131 19.65 -3.44 13.01
C GLU A 131 20.12 -3.64 14.46
N GLY A 132 19.30 -4.26 15.31
CA GLY A 132 19.64 -4.57 16.69
C GLY A 132 18.79 -3.86 17.73
N THR A 133 18.43 -2.61 17.46
CA THR A 133 17.64 -1.74 18.35
C THR A 133 16.49 -1.02 17.64
N LEU A 134 16.64 -0.76 16.34
CA LEU A 134 15.65 -0.12 15.48
C LEU A 134 15.65 -0.77 14.11
N TYR A 135 14.58 -0.54 13.36
CA TYR A 135 14.54 -0.86 11.94
C TYR A 135 15.28 0.21 11.13
N ALA A 136 15.83 -0.20 10.00
CA ALA A 136 16.40 0.66 8.97
C ALA A 136 15.73 0.39 7.62
N LEU A 137 15.59 1.46 6.81
CA LEU A 137 15.11 1.35 5.45
C LEU A 137 16.25 0.98 4.51
N VAL A 138 16.09 -0.13 3.79
CA VAL A 138 16.94 -0.60 2.72
C VAL A 138 16.32 -0.17 1.39
N PRO A 139 16.90 0.82 0.68
CA PRO A 139 16.37 1.29 -0.59
C PRO A 139 16.67 0.30 -1.73
N PRO A 140 15.94 0.40 -2.86
CA PRO A 140 16.26 -0.32 -4.08
C PRO A 140 17.72 -0.10 -4.51
N GLY A 141 18.34 -1.12 -5.09
CA GLY A 141 19.76 -1.15 -5.47
C GLY A 141 20.68 -1.70 -4.37
N THR A 142 20.19 -1.86 -3.14
CA THR A 142 20.99 -2.37 -2.01
C THR A 142 20.74 -3.87 -1.80
N SER A 143 21.79 -4.65 -1.51
CA SER A 143 21.67 -6.06 -1.16
C SER A 143 21.19 -6.25 0.29
N GLY A 144 20.62 -7.42 0.57
CA GLY A 144 20.15 -7.82 1.90
C GLY A 144 18.69 -8.24 1.92
N THR A 145 18.26 -8.74 3.07
CA THR A 145 16.91 -9.22 3.32
C THR A 145 16.20 -8.28 4.30
N GLY A 146 14.88 -8.20 4.21
CA GLY A 146 14.03 -7.51 5.18
C GLY A 146 12.55 -7.64 4.82
N PHE A 147 11.69 -6.98 5.60
CA PHE A 147 10.27 -6.85 5.29
C PHE A 147 10.08 -5.98 4.07
N LYS A 148 9.49 -6.54 3.01
CA LYS A 148 9.11 -5.81 1.81
C LYS A 148 8.07 -4.76 2.17
N VAL A 149 8.31 -3.53 1.72
CA VAL A 149 7.30 -2.47 1.78
C VAL A 149 6.30 -2.71 0.66
N ILE A 150 5.07 -3.03 1.03
CA ILE A 150 3.95 -3.24 0.12
C ILE A 150 3.17 -1.93 0.01
N PHE A 151 2.82 -1.53 -1.22
CA PHE A 151 2.15 -0.26 -1.50
C PHE A 151 0.65 -0.38 -1.79
N ASP A 152 0.15 -1.61 -1.97
CA ASP A 152 -1.25 -1.90 -2.28
C ASP A 152 -2.08 -2.37 -1.07
N GLY A 153 -1.43 -2.54 0.09
CA GLY A 153 -2.08 -3.00 1.33
C GLY A 153 -2.32 -4.51 1.41
N SER A 154 -1.77 -5.32 0.50
CA SER A 154 -1.88 -6.78 0.55
C SER A 154 -1.17 -7.43 1.75
N ASP A 155 -0.35 -6.66 2.48
CA ASP A 155 0.24 -7.02 3.76
C ASP A 155 -0.76 -6.94 4.94
N ILE A 156 -1.93 -6.33 4.75
CA ILE A 156 -2.99 -6.32 5.76
C ILE A 156 -3.86 -7.57 5.59
N THR A 157 -3.69 -8.51 6.51
CA THR A 157 -4.34 -9.81 6.47
C THR A 157 -5.01 -10.12 7.82
N THR A 158 -5.34 -11.39 8.08
CA THR A 158 -5.88 -11.78 9.38
C THR A 158 -4.85 -11.57 10.49
N PRO A 159 -5.26 -11.09 11.68
CA PRO A 159 -4.35 -10.95 12.81
C PRO A 159 -3.56 -12.22 13.12
N PHE A 160 -2.28 -12.07 13.43
CA PHE A 160 -1.46 -13.21 13.85
C PHE A 160 -2.01 -13.80 15.15
N ILE A 161 -2.25 -15.12 15.16
CA ILE A 161 -2.71 -15.83 16.35
C ILE A 161 -1.49 -16.22 17.18
N PHE A 162 -1.37 -15.62 18.36
CA PHE A 162 -0.30 -15.94 19.29
C PHE A 162 -0.50 -17.32 19.93
N PRO A 163 0.57 -18.12 20.10
CA PRO A 163 0.46 -19.40 20.77
C PRO A 163 0.09 -19.22 22.26
N PRO A 164 -0.57 -20.20 22.89
CA PRO A 164 -0.88 -20.16 24.31
C PRO A 164 0.38 -19.93 25.16
N GLY A 165 0.31 -19.02 26.12
CA GLY A 165 1.44 -18.69 26.99
C GLY A 165 2.53 -17.81 26.35
N TYR A 166 2.31 -17.27 25.14
CA TYR A 166 3.24 -16.30 24.57
C TYR A 166 3.42 -15.10 25.50
N ASN A 167 4.68 -14.78 25.80
CA ASN A 167 5.07 -13.61 26.57
C ASN A 167 6.19 -12.90 25.80
N PRO A 168 5.99 -11.66 25.34
CA PRO A 168 6.92 -10.96 24.46
C PRO A 168 8.24 -10.56 25.13
N GLY A 169 8.40 -10.75 26.45
CA GLY A 169 9.67 -10.60 27.18
C GLY A 169 10.53 -9.40 26.78
N GLY A 170 10.46 -8.31 27.54
CA GLY A 170 11.57 -7.36 27.63
C GLY A 170 12.54 -7.84 28.71
N LYS A 171 13.83 -7.86 28.43
CA LYS A 171 14.86 -8.06 29.46
C LYS A 171 15.19 -6.74 30.13
#